data_AF-A0A1C6GJX0-F1
#
_entry.id   AF-A0A1C6GJX0-F1
#
_cell.length_a   1.000
_cell.length_b   1.000
_cell.length_c   1.000
_cell.angle_alpha   90.00
_cell.angle_beta   90.00
_cell.angle_gamma   90.00
#
_symmetry.space_group_name_H-M   'P 1'
#
loop_
_entity.id
_entity.type
_entity.pdbx_description
1 polymer ?
#
loop_
_entity_poly.entity_id
_entity_poly.type
_entity_poly.pdbx_seq_one_letter_code
_entity_poly.pdbx_strand_id
1 'polypeptide(L)'
;MRTTPRSRLLLIELICDFIIFSLCAVVCVTLLSQARIMSRESSQLTEAVYIAQDAAERYRAGLPVYSSYFTDGTPDTSTLDPLLKSSVPEYSVSLSEEGALVQISVFSSFPMEDPVPLYTLTVRKEEAAS
;
A
#
# COMPACT_ATOMS: atom_id res chain seq x y z
N MET A 1 -24.62 64.11 -5.42
CA MET A 1 -23.41 63.27 -5.43
C MET A 1 -23.65 62.07 -4.51
N ARG A 2 -23.95 60.90 -5.07
CA ARG A 2 -24.10 59.67 -4.27
C ARG A 2 -22.70 59.23 -3.86
N THR A 3 -22.32 59.46 -2.61
CA THR A 3 -21.07 58.95 -2.04
C THR A 3 -21.25 57.44 -1.86
N THR A 4 -20.79 56.66 -2.84
CA THR A 4 -20.59 55.22 -2.63
C THR A 4 -19.62 55.06 -1.46
N PRO A 5 -20.01 54.40 -0.36
CA PRO A 5 -19.19 54.37 0.83
C PRO A 5 -17.93 53.55 0.54
N ARG A 6 -16.74 54.15 0.68
CA ARG A 6 -15.42 53.51 0.50
C ARG A 6 -15.29 52.16 1.23
N SER A 7 -16.02 52.01 2.34
CA SER A 7 -16.14 50.76 3.09
C SER A 7 -16.70 49.59 2.27
N ARG A 8 -17.64 49.81 1.33
CA ARG A 8 -18.17 48.74 0.47
C ARG A 8 -17.18 48.27 -0.59
N LEU A 9 -16.31 49.17 -1.06
CA LEU A 9 -15.22 48.81 -1.99
C LEU A 9 -14.17 47.95 -1.29
N LEU A 10 -13.74 48.34 -0.08
CA LEU A 10 -12.81 47.54 0.73
C LEU A 10 -13.38 46.17 1.14
N LEU A 11 -14.68 46.12 1.43
CA LEU A 11 -15.35 44.88 1.80
C LEU A 11 -15.46 43.92 0.61
N ILE A 12 -15.71 44.43 -0.60
CA ILE A 12 -15.69 43.63 -1.83
C ILE A 12 -14.29 43.09 -2.13
N GLU A 13 -13.26 43.92 -2.00
CA GLU A 13 -11.85 43.54 -2.20
C GLU A 13 -11.46 42.41 -1.25
N LEU A 14 -11.77 42.55 0.05
CA LEU A 14 -11.50 41.53 1.05
C LEU A 14 -12.24 40.22 0.79
N ILE A 15 -13.49 40.29 0.31
CA ILE A 15 -14.25 39.10 -0.09
C ILE A 15 -13.58 38.41 -1.29
N CYS A 16 -13.13 39.17 -2.29
CA CYS A 16 -12.43 38.62 -3.45
C CYS A 16 -11.12 37.93 -3.05
N ASP A 17 -10.32 38.55 -2.19
CA ASP A 17 -9.08 37.96 -1.68
C ASP A 17 -9.34 36.68 -0.90
N PHE A 18 -10.38 36.66 -0.05
CA PHE A 18 -10.77 35.48 0.69
C PHE A 18 -11.24 34.34 -0.22
N ILE A 19 -12.01 34.65 -1.27
CA ILE A 19 -12.44 33.65 -2.28
C ILE A 19 -11.21 33.05 -2.98
N ILE A 20 -10.28 33.87 -3.44
CA ILE A 20 -9.07 33.40 -4.13
C ILE A 20 -8.22 32.55 -3.18
N PHE A 21 -8.02 33.02 -1.94
CA PHE A 21 -7.29 32.27 -0.93
C PHE A 21 -7.94 30.91 -0.63
N SER A 22 -9.28 30.89 -0.50
CA SER A 22 -10.03 29.65 -0.27
C SER A 22 -9.91 28.66 -1.43
N LEU A 23 -9.97 29.14 -2.69
CA LEU A 23 -9.78 28.32 -3.89
C LEU A 23 -8.39 27.71 -3.91
N CYS A 24 -7.36 28.52 -3.66
CA CYS A 24 -5.98 28.04 -3.56
C CYS A 24 -5.84 26.98 -2.46
N ALA A 25 -6.44 27.19 -1.28
CA ALA A 25 -6.38 26.23 -0.18
C ALA A 25 -7.03 24.89 -0.55
N VAL A 26 -8.20 24.91 -1.20
CA VAL A 26 -8.88 23.68 -1.67
C VAL A 26 -7.99 22.93 -2.65
N VAL A 27 -7.44 23.61 -3.66
CA VAL A 27 -6.53 22.97 -4.63
C VAL A 27 -5.33 22.34 -3.93
N CYS A 28 -4.67 23.06 -3.02
CA CYS A 28 -3.53 22.54 -2.26
C CYS A 28 -3.89 21.28 -1.44
N VAL A 29 -5.03 21.28 -0.76
CA VAL A 29 -5.48 20.11 0.03
C VAL A 29 -5.81 18.93 -0.88
N THR A 30 -6.46 19.17 -2.03
CA THR A 30 -6.77 18.10 -2.99
C THR A 30 -5.51 17.44 -3.55
N LEU A 31 -4.51 18.24 -3.93
CA LEU A 31 -3.23 17.72 -4.43
C LEU A 31 -2.45 16.98 -3.33
N LEU A 32 -2.43 17.51 -2.10
CA LEU A 32 -1.79 16.84 -0.98
C LEU A 32 -2.45 15.50 -0.65
N SER A 33 -3.79 15.45 -0.68
CA SER A 33 -4.54 14.21 -0.46
C SER A 33 -4.19 13.15 -1.51
N GLN A 34 -4.19 13.54 -2.80
CA GLN A 34 -3.79 12.64 -3.88
C GLN A 34 -2.35 12.15 -3.73
N ALA A 35 -1.40 13.05 -3.40
CA ALA A 35 -0.01 12.68 -3.18
C ALA A 35 0.15 11.69 -2.00
N ARG A 36 -0.63 11.86 -0.93
CA ARG A 36 -0.64 10.93 0.22
C ARG A 36 -1.20 9.56 -0.15
N ILE A 37 -2.26 9.51 -0.96
CA ILE A 37 -2.84 8.25 -1.45
C ILE A 37 -1.80 7.53 -2.33
N MET A 38 -1.26 8.22 -3.33
CA MET A 38 -0.24 7.67 -4.22
C MET A 38 1.01 7.17 -3.46
N SER A 39 1.45 7.93 -2.45
CA SER A 39 2.58 7.54 -1.59
C SER A 39 2.29 6.27 -0.79
N ARG A 40 1.07 6.09 -0.30
CA ARG A 40 0.67 4.88 0.46
C ARG A 40 0.59 3.67 -0.45
N GLU A 41 -0.06 3.79 -1.59
CA GLU A 41 -0.15 2.72 -2.59
C GLU A 41 1.24 2.28 -3.07
N SER A 42 2.13 3.24 -3.31
CA SER A 42 3.52 2.94 -3.72
C SER A 42 4.29 2.19 -2.63
N SER A 43 4.11 2.58 -1.37
CA SER A 43 4.75 1.89 -0.23
C SER A 43 4.23 0.46 -0.11
N GLN A 44 2.91 0.28 -0.17
CA GLN A 44 2.26 -1.03 -0.09
C GLN A 44 2.71 -1.97 -1.22
N LEU A 45 2.78 -1.45 -2.45
CA LEU A 45 3.24 -2.23 -3.60
C LEU A 45 4.72 -2.61 -3.46
N THR A 46 5.56 -1.66 -3.06
CA THR A 46 7.00 -1.90 -2.83
C THR A 46 7.20 -3.01 -1.80
N GLU A 47 6.44 -2.96 -0.73
CA GLU A 47 6.48 -3.96 0.32
C GLU A 47 6.02 -5.35 -0.17
N ALA A 48 4.90 -5.41 -0.89
CA ALA A 48 4.40 -6.65 -1.49
C ALA A 48 5.44 -7.28 -2.46
N VAL A 49 6.19 -6.46 -3.20
CA VAL A 49 7.29 -6.94 -4.05
C VAL A 49 8.41 -7.57 -3.20
N TYR A 50 8.85 -6.92 -2.12
CA TYR A 50 9.87 -7.46 -1.24
C TYR A 50 9.43 -8.77 -0.58
N ILE A 51 8.18 -8.85 -0.13
CA ILE A 51 7.59 -10.07 0.44
C ILE A 51 7.57 -11.20 -0.60
N ALA A 52 7.15 -10.91 -1.84
CA ALA A 52 7.14 -11.89 -2.90
C ALA A 52 8.55 -12.39 -3.24
N GLN A 53 9.54 -11.50 -3.21
CA GLN A 53 10.95 -11.84 -3.42
C GLN A 53 11.51 -12.71 -2.30
N ASP A 54 11.29 -12.38 -1.03
CA ASP A 54 11.69 -13.22 0.11
C ASP A 54 11.06 -14.62 0.01
N ALA A 55 9.76 -14.69 -0.28
CA ALA A 55 9.06 -15.95 -0.51
C ALA A 55 9.66 -16.77 -1.67
N ALA A 56 10.04 -16.11 -2.77
CA ALA A 56 10.68 -16.75 -3.91
C ALA A 56 12.09 -17.26 -3.57
N GLU A 57 12.89 -16.47 -2.87
CA GLU A 57 14.24 -16.84 -2.45
C GLU A 57 14.20 -18.04 -1.49
N ARG A 58 13.27 -18.03 -0.53
CA ARG A 58 13.02 -19.17 0.37
C ARG A 58 12.60 -20.41 -0.37
N TYR A 59 11.65 -20.28 -1.29
CA TYR A 59 11.22 -21.40 -2.12
C TYR A 59 12.40 -22.02 -2.87
N ARG A 60 13.22 -21.18 -3.51
CA ARG A 60 14.42 -21.64 -4.25
C ARG A 60 15.48 -22.26 -3.33
N ALA A 61 15.59 -21.78 -2.09
CA ALA A 61 16.48 -22.34 -1.09
C ALA A 61 15.96 -23.64 -0.45
N GLY A 62 14.75 -24.10 -0.80
CA GLY A 62 14.09 -25.25 -0.16
C GLY A 62 13.68 -24.99 1.29
N LEU A 63 13.54 -23.73 1.68
CA LEU A 63 13.12 -23.30 3.01
C LEU A 63 11.59 -23.14 3.08
N PRO A 64 10.99 -23.27 4.27
CA PRO A 64 9.57 -22.97 4.45
C PRO A 64 9.29 -21.49 4.15
N VAL A 65 8.28 -21.27 3.30
CA VAL A 65 7.77 -19.94 2.99
C VAL A 65 6.74 -19.55 4.05
N TYR A 66 6.83 -18.33 4.58
CA TYR A 66 5.86 -17.84 5.55
C TYR A 66 4.54 -17.51 4.90
N SER A 67 3.45 -17.75 5.62
CA SER A 67 2.08 -17.47 5.19
C SER A 67 1.70 -16.00 5.32
N SER A 68 2.38 -15.24 6.18
CA SER A 68 1.97 -13.90 6.60
C SER A 68 3.15 -12.99 6.93
N TYR A 69 2.98 -11.69 6.70
CA TYR A 69 4.00 -10.64 6.91
C TYR A 69 3.35 -9.36 7.48
N PHE A 70 4.12 -8.57 8.22
CA PHE A 70 3.74 -7.25 8.76
C PHE A 70 4.19 -6.10 7.83
N THR A 71 3.70 -4.87 8.05
CA THR A 71 4.02 -3.63 7.27
C THR A 71 5.49 -3.19 7.23
N ASP A 72 6.36 -3.85 7.96
CA ASP A 72 7.80 -3.65 7.92
C ASP A 72 8.52 -4.72 7.09
N GLY A 73 7.77 -5.58 6.38
CA GLY A 73 8.27 -6.74 5.66
C GLY A 73 8.75 -7.88 6.54
N THR A 74 8.57 -7.79 7.87
CA THR A 74 8.95 -8.89 8.76
C THR A 74 7.95 -10.04 8.66
N PRO A 75 8.44 -11.28 8.60
CA PRO A 75 7.57 -12.44 8.54
C PRO A 75 6.90 -12.69 9.88
N ASP A 76 5.64 -13.10 9.84
CA ASP A 76 4.93 -13.56 11.01
C ASP A 76 5.43 -14.93 11.45
N THR A 77 6.25 -14.93 12.50
CA THR A 77 6.74 -16.15 13.13
C THR A 77 5.85 -16.62 14.29
N SER A 78 4.66 -16.04 14.48
CA SER A 78 3.76 -16.45 15.58
C SER A 78 3.27 -17.89 15.45
N THR A 79 3.43 -18.52 14.29
CA THR A 79 3.27 -19.96 14.08
C THR A 79 4.32 -20.80 14.82
N LEU A 80 5.49 -20.22 15.13
CA LEU A 80 6.58 -20.85 15.88
C LEU A 80 6.51 -20.56 17.38
N ASP A 81 5.98 -19.40 17.79
CA ASP A 81 5.81 -19.01 19.19
C ASP A 81 4.44 -18.34 19.44
N PRO A 82 3.45 -19.07 20.01
CA PRO A 82 2.08 -18.56 20.23
C PRO A 82 1.98 -17.31 21.11
N LEU A 83 3.03 -17.02 21.91
CA LEU A 83 3.09 -15.86 22.79
C LEU A 83 3.46 -14.55 22.06
N LEU A 84 3.95 -14.63 20.81
CA LEU A 84 4.25 -13.47 19.96
C LEU A 84 3.06 -13.00 19.11
N LYS A 85 1.89 -13.65 19.23
CA LYS A 85 0.66 -13.36 18.49
C LYS A 85 -0.06 -12.11 19.04
N SER A 86 0.67 -11.01 19.20
CA SER A 86 0.12 -9.73 19.65
C SER A 86 -0.37 -8.86 18.47
N SER A 87 0.18 -9.08 17.28
CA SER A 87 -0.10 -8.27 16.09
C SER A 87 -0.76 -9.09 15.00
N VAL A 88 -1.73 -8.50 14.29
CA VAL A 88 -2.36 -9.11 13.13
C VAL A 88 -1.49 -8.81 11.90
N PRO A 89 -1.03 -9.81 11.14
CA PRO A 89 -0.26 -9.57 9.93
C PRO A 89 -1.13 -8.89 8.86
N GLU A 90 -0.54 -7.95 8.11
CA GLU A 90 -1.23 -7.14 7.11
C GLU A 90 -1.16 -7.73 5.71
N TYR A 91 -0.23 -8.65 5.48
CA TYR A 91 -0.08 -9.37 4.23
C TYR A 91 -0.15 -10.88 4.44
N SER A 92 -0.67 -11.55 3.42
CA SER A 92 -0.66 -13.00 3.31
C SER A 92 -0.06 -13.43 1.98
N VAL A 93 0.60 -14.58 1.98
CA VAL A 93 1.28 -15.11 0.79
C VAL A 93 0.69 -16.47 0.46
N SER A 94 0.32 -16.65 -0.81
CA SER A 94 -0.09 -17.95 -1.34
C SER A 94 0.88 -18.41 -2.42
N LEU A 95 1.20 -19.69 -2.42
CA LEU A 95 1.95 -20.33 -3.49
C LEU A 95 1.01 -21.23 -4.29
N SER A 96 1.09 -21.13 -5.61
CA SER A 96 0.42 -22.02 -6.55
C SER A 96 1.47 -22.61 -7.50
N GLU A 97 1.61 -23.93 -7.50
CA GLU A 97 2.53 -24.62 -8.40
C GLU A 97 1.78 -25.10 -9.64
N GLU A 98 2.24 -24.72 -10.83
CA GLU A 98 1.70 -25.14 -12.11
C GLU A 98 2.83 -25.69 -13.01
N GLY A 99 3.03 -27.01 -12.93
CA GLY A 99 4.08 -27.71 -13.68
C GLY A 99 5.48 -27.26 -13.27
N ALA A 100 6.18 -26.58 -14.19
CA ALA A 100 7.53 -26.07 -13.99
C ALA A 100 7.56 -24.62 -13.47
N LEU A 101 6.40 -24.01 -13.24
CA LEU A 101 6.28 -22.64 -12.75
C LEU A 101 5.64 -22.63 -11.37
N VAL A 102 6.07 -21.71 -10.54
CA VAL A 102 5.53 -21.46 -9.21
C VAL A 102 5.14 -20.00 -9.14
N GLN A 103 3.87 -19.77 -8.87
CA GLN A 103 3.30 -18.44 -8.73
C GLN A 103 3.19 -18.11 -7.24
N ILE A 104 3.79 -17.00 -6.86
CA ILE A 104 3.81 -16.47 -5.51
C ILE A 104 2.98 -15.20 -5.52
N SER A 105 1.85 -15.22 -4.83
CA SER A 105 0.90 -14.11 -4.80
C SER A 105 0.83 -13.52 -3.39
N VAL A 106 0.94 -12.20 -3.30
CA VAL A 106 0.86 -11.45 -2.04
C VAL A 106 -0.48 -10.72 -1.99
N PHE A 107 -1.23 -10.94 -0.93
CA PHE A 107 -2.54 -10.34 -0.69
C PHE A 107 -2.49 -9.48 0.56
N SER A 108 -3.41 -8.53 0.65
CA SER A 108 -3.70 -7.90 1.93
C SER A 108 -4.52 -8.86 2.81
N SER A 109 -4.17 -8.98 4.08
CA SER A 109 -4.85 -9.83 5.06
C SER A 109 -6.21 -9.28 5.53
N PHE A 110 -6.60 -8.07 5.09
CA PHE A 110 -7.94 -7.55 5.34
C PHE A 110 -8.96 -8.29 4.48
N PRO A 111 -10.11 -8.70 5.05
CA PRO A 111 -11.04 -9.59 4.36
C PRO A 111 -11.64 -8.89 3.13
N MET A 112 -11.35 -9.44 1.96
CA MET A 112 -12.07 -9.17 0.71
C MET A 112 -12.76 -10.47 0.30
N GLU A 113 -14.03 -10.38 -0.08
CA GLU A 113 -14.87 -11.52 -0.48
C GLU A 113 -14.29 -12.25 -1.72
N ASP A 114 -13.49 -11.53 -2.52
CA ASP A 114 -12.62 -12.04 -3.58
C ASP A 114 -11.26 -11.30 -3.49
N PRO A 115 -10.23 -11.87 -2.84
CA PRO A 115 -8.95 -11.18 -2.65
C PRO A 115 -8.19 -11.13 -3.99
N VAL A 116 -7.98 -9.91 -4.50
CA VAL A 116 -7.09 -9.66 -5.64
C VAL A 116 -5.65 -9.55 -5.12
N PRO A 117 -4.67 -10.24 -5.74
CA PRO A 117 -3.29 -10.13 -5.31
C PRO A 117 -2.77 -8.70 -5.54
N LEU A 118 -2.14 -8.12 -4.52
CA LEU A 118 -1.43 -6.84 -4.62
C LEU A 118 -0.22 -6.97 -5.56
N TYR A 119 0.43 -8.13 -5.54
CA TYR A 119 1.55 -8.45 -6.40
C TYR A 119 1.64 -9.96 -6.64
N THR A 120 2.16 -10.33 -7.80
CA THR A 120 2.40 -11.73 -8.18
C THR A 120 3.78 -11.85 -8.80
N LEU A 121 4.57 -12.79 -8.28
CA LEU A 121 5.87 -13.16 -8.82
C LEU A 121 5.82 -14.62 -9.29
N THR A 122 6.22 -14.86 -10.54
CA THR A 122 6.33 -16.22 -11.08
C THR A 122 7.80 -16.62 -11.16
N VAL A 123 8.14 -17.74 -10.54
CA VAL A 123 9.49 -18.33 -10.56
C VAL A 123 9.44 -19.70 -11.22
N ARG A 124 10.56 -20.12 -11.81
CA ARG A 124 10.69 -21.47 -12.36
C ARG A 124 11.09 -22.44 -11.26
N LYS A 125 10.46 -23.61 -11.24
CA LYS A 125 10.85 -24.72 -10.38
C LYS A 125 12.22 -25.22 -10.83
N GLU A 126 13.24 -25.05 -9.99
CA GLU A 126 14.56 -25.62 -10.23
C GLU A 126 14.43 -27.13 -9.95
N GLU A 127 14.51 -27.96 -10.98
CA GLU A 127 14.61 -29.41 -10.78
C GLU A 127 15.92 -29.65 -10.02
N ALA A 128 15.81 -30.19 -8.80
CA ALA A 128 16.98 -30.65 -8.06
C ALA A 128 17.74 -31.62 -8.98
N ALA A 129 18.92 -31.23 -9.44
CA ALA A 129 19.81 -32.11 -10.16
C ALA A 129 20.10 -33.30 -9.24
N SER A 130 19.55 -34.46 -9.62
CA SER A 130 19.60 -35.71 -8.88
C SER A 130 21.02 -36.26 -8.73
#